data_AF-A0A7W1MSU4-F1
#
_entry.id   AF-A0A7W1MSU4-F1
#
_cell.length_a   1.000
_cell.length_b   1.000
_cell.length_c   1.000
_cell.angle_alpha   90.00
_cell.angle_beta   90.00
_cell.angle_gamma   90.00
#
_symmetry.space_group_name_H-M   'P 1'
#
loop_
_entity.id
_entity.type
_entity.pdbx_description
1 polymer ?
#
loop_
_entity_poly.entity_id
_entity_poly.type
_entity_poly.pdbx_seq_one_letter_code
_entity_poly.pdbx_strand_id
1 'polypeptide(L)'
;VEAFAAFVRAPRAGEVYNIGGSRHCNCSMLEAIQLCEEISGRKLSWRYVEDNRVGDHIWWISDVRKFREHYPGWNFRYGLREILQEIHAAVRP
;
A
#
# COMPACT_ATOMS: atom_id res chain seq x y z
N VAL A 1 6.42 -1.60 11.78
CA VAL A 1 5.96 -0.33 12.41
C VAL A 1 7.12 0.68 12.39
N GLU A 2 7.73 0.92 11.23
CA GLU A 2 8.99 1.69 11.14
C GLU A 2 8.78 3.21 11.10
N ALA A 3 7.74 3.71 10.42
CA ALA A 3 7.45 5.15 10.36
C ALA A 3 7.15 5.71 11.77
N PHE A 4 6.33 4.98 12.55
CA PHE A 4 6.09 5.33 13.95
C PHE A 4 7.34 5.24 14.80
N ALA A 5 8.18 4.21 14.62
CA ALA A 5 9.44 4.09 15.35
C ALA A 5 10.39 5.26 15.03
N ALA A 6 10.47 5.70 13.77
CA ALA A 6 11.24 6.87 13.38
C ALA A 6 10.72 8.15 14.04
N PHE A 7 9.40 8.35 14.08
CA PHE A 7 8.78 9.48 14.75
C PHE A 7 9.02 9.46 16.27
N VAL A 8 8.81 8.33 16.94
CA VAL A 8 8.99 8.20 18.40
C VAL A 8 10.43 8.48 18.82
N ARG A 9 11.42 8.09 18.00
CA ARG A 9 12.84 8.39 18.25
C ARG A 9 13.19 9.88 18.13
N ALA A 10 12.49 10.62 17.27
CA ALA A 10 12.74 12.04 17.02
C ALA A 10 11.42 12.76 16.68
N PRO A 11 10.57 13.03 17.69
CA PRO A 11 9.25 13.58 17.45
C PRO A 11 9.33 15.02 16.92
N ARG A 12 8.37 15.37 16.07
CA ARG A 12 8.17 16.73 15.57
C ARG A 12 6.74 17.16 15.84
N ALA A 13 6.57 18.30 16.51
CA ALA A 13 5.26 18.79 16.92
C ALA A 13 4.52 19.48 15.76
N GLY A 14 3.21 19.25 15.64
CA GLY A 14 2.36 19.92 14.64
C GLY A 14 2.53 19.44 13.20
N GLU A 15 3.30 18.37 12.98
CA GLU A 15 3.54 17.87 11.63
C GLU A 15 2.41 16.95 11.13
N VAL A 16 1.99 17.20 9.90
CA VAL A 16 1.09 16.31 9.15
C VAL A 16 1.89 15.62 8.04
N TYR A 17 1.74 14.29 7.93
CA TYR A 17 2.41 13.47 6.93
C TYR A 17 1.43 12.55 6.22
N ASN A 18 1.54 12.47 4.90
CA ASN A 18 0.97 11.37 4.15
C ASN A 18 1.92 10.16 4.27
N ILE A 19 1.37 9.00 4.60
CA ILE A 19 2.10 7.73 4.69
C ILE A 19 1.39 6.71 3.80
N GLY A 20 2.17 5.87 3.11
CA GLY A 20 1.66 4.84 2.21
C GLY A 20 2.78 4.30 1.32
N GLY A 21 2.44 3.43 0.37
CA GLY A 21 3.42 2.79 -0.53
C GLY A 21 4.02 3.72 -1.59
N SER A 22 3.50 4.95 -1.74
CA SER A 22 3.93 5.91 -2.77
C SER A 22 3.98 5.27 -4.16
N ARG A 23 4.86 5.74 -5.05
CA ARG A 23 5.09 5.09 -6.35
C ARG A 23 5.83 3.75 -6.25
N HIS A 24 6.33 3.39 -5.07
CA HIS A 24 7.06 2.15 -4.85
C HIS A 24 6.12 0.93 -4.74
N CYS A 25 4.97 1.09 -4.07
CA CYS A 25 4.01 0.02 -3.86
C CYS A 25 2.58 0.57 -4.04
N ASN A 26 2.05 0.39 -5.25
CA ASN A 26 0.70 0.77 -5.68
C ASN A 26 0.26 -0.15 -6.81
N CYS A 27 -1.05 -0.26 -7.04
CA CYS A 27 -1.63 -0.95 -8.18
C CYS A 27 -3.07 -0.52 -8.41
N SER A 28 -3.57 -0.78 -9.61
CA SER A 28 -4.99 -0.79 -9.95
C SER A 28 -5.69 -2.05 -9.40
N MET A 29 -7.02 -2.04 -9.45
CA MET A 29 -7.81 -3.24 -9.11
C MET A 29 -7.52 -4.42 -10.03
N LEU A 30 -7.31 -4.18 -11.32
CA LEU A 30 -7.05 -5.26 -12.28
C LEU A 30 -5.68 -5.91 -12.04
N GLU A 31 -4.65 -5.12 -11.77
CA GLU A 31 -3.32 -5.63 -11.40
C GLU A 31 -3.36 -6.41 -10.08
N ALA A 32 -4.11 -5.92 -9.09
CA ALA A 32 -4.29 -6.63 -7.82
C ALA A 32 -5.00 -7.98 -8.01
N ILE A 33 -6.07 -8.02 -8.81
CA ILE A 33 -6.77 -9.27 -9.16
C ILE A 33 -5.80 -10.24 -9.84
N GLN A 34 -5.08 -9.79 -10.86
CA GLN A 34 -4.14 -10.63 -11.59
C GLN A 34 -3.07 -11.23 -10.65
N LEU A 35 -2.44 -10.41 -9.81
CA LEU A 35 -1.43 -10.88 -8.86
C LEU A 35 -2.00 -11.88 -7.86
N CYS A 36 -3.21 -11.64 -7.35
CA CYS A 36 -3.89 -12.57 -6.45
C CYS A 36 -4.22 -13.92 -7.12
N GLU A 37 -4.63 -13.91 -8.39
CA GLU A 37 -4.85 -15.15 -9.15
C GLU A 37 -3.54 -15.92 -9.37
N GLU A 38 -2.46 -15.23 -9.72
CA GLU A 38 -1.12 -15.82 -9.87
C GLU A 38 -0.63 -16.45 -8.56
N ILE A 39 -0.75 -15.73 -7.44
CA ILE A 39 -0.28 -16.17 -6.12
C ILE A 39 -1.12 -17.35 -5.60
N SER A 40 -2.44 -17.30 -5.77
CA SER A 40 -3.33 -18.31 -5.21
C SER A 40 -3.58 -19.51 -6.13
N GLY A 41 -3.22 -19.41 -7.42
CA GLY A 41 -3.54 -20.41 -8.44
C GLY A 41 -5.05 -20.56 -8.71
N ARG A 42 -5.88 -19.62 -8.25
CA ARG A 42 -7.34 -19.66 -8.36
C ARG A 42 -7.86 -18.46 -9.12
N LYS A 43 -8.93 -18.64 -9.87
CA LYS A 43 -9.61 -17.56 -10.59
C LYS A 43 -10.59 -16.84 -9.69
N LEU A 44 -10.54 -15.51 -9.71
CA LEU A 44 -11.49 -14.66 -9.01
C LEU A 44 -12.74 -14.51 -9.87
N SER A 45 -13.92 -14.81 -9.32
CA SER A 45 -15.17 -14.50 -9.99
C SER A 45 -15.51 -13.02 -9.73
N TRP A 46 -15.50 -12.21 -10.79
CA TRP A 46 -15.84 -10.79 -10.71
C TRP A 46 -16.50 -10.33 -12.01
N ARG A 47 -17.15 -9.16 -11.96
CA ARG A 47 -17.69 -8.46 -13.13
C ARG A 47 -17.44 -6.96 -12.97
N TYR A 48 -17.22 -6.26 -14.07
CA TYR A 48 -17.19 -4.81 -14.08
C TYR A 48 -18.61 -4.25 -13.94
N VAL A 49 -18.74 -3.17 -13.20
CA VAL A 49 -19.97 -2.37 -13.07
C VAL A 49 -19.59 -0.96 -13.47
N GLU A 50 -20.34 -0.37 -14.41
CA GLU A 50 -20.03 0.96 -14.95
C GLU A 50 -20.16 2.06 -13.88
N ASP A 51 -21.12 1.90 -12.98
CA ASP A 51 -21.35 2.86 -11.90
C ASP A 51 -20.19 2.83 -10.89
N ASN A 52 -19.48 3.96 -10.78
CA ASN A 52 -18.48 4.14 -9.74
C ASN A 52 -19.14 4.41 -8.38
N ARG A 53 -18.42 4.08 -7.30
CA ARG A 53 -18.86 4.44 -5.95
C ARG A 53 -18.79 5.96 -5.78
N VAL A 54 -19.87 6.55 -5.26
CA VAL A 54 -19.92 7.99 -4.96
C VAL A 54 -18.83 8.35 -3.95
N GLY A 55 -18.01 9.35 -4.28
CA GLY A 55 -16.90 9.81 -3.45
C GLY A 55 -15.62 8.98 -3.55
N ASP A 56 -15.57 7.99 -4.46
CA ASP A 56 -14.35 7.22 -4.67
C ASP A 56 -13.28 8.00 -5.42
N HIS A 57 -12.02 7.85 -5.02
CA HIS A 57 -10.90 8.43 -5.73
C HIS A 57 -10.42 7.45 -6.78
N ILE A 58 -10.48 7.84 -8.06
CA ILE A 58 -10.00 7.02 -9.18
C ILE A 58 -8.53 6.59 -8.96
N TRP A 59 -7.71 7.48 -8.39
CA TRP A 59 -6.34 7.15 -8.03
C TRP A 59 -5.89 7.88 -6.77
N TRP A 60 -5.20 7.14 -5.89
CA TRP A 60 -4.59 7.68 -4.69
C TRP A 60 -3.17 7.13 -4.53
N ILE A 61 -2.17 8.01 -4.60
CA ILE A 61 -0.78 7.71 -4.28
C ILE A 61 -0.29 8.69 -3.23
N SER A 62 0.13 8.17 -2.07
CA SER A 62 0.70 9.01 -1.01
C SER A 62 2.04 9.62 -1.44
N ASP A 63 2.13 10.95 -1.42
CA ASP A 63 3.41 11.65 -1.47
C ASP A 63 4.07 11.62 -0.09
N VAL A 64 5.12 10.80 0.05
CA VAL A 64 5.83 10.59 1.31
C VAL A 64 7.12 11.43 1.42
N ARG A 65 7.39 12.34 0.48
CA ARG A 65 8.66 13.11 0.43
C ARG A 65 8.93 13.86 1.73
N LYS A 66 7.95 14.58 2.27
CA LYS A 66 8.07 15.31 3.54
C LYS A 66 8.52 14.41 4.70
N PHE A 67 7.96 13.20 4.80
CA PHE A 67 8.34 12.26 5.85
C PHE A 67 9.78 11.73 5.63
N ARG A 68 10.15 11.41 4.39
CA ARG A 68 11.52 10.96 4.04
C ARG A 68 12.56 12.05 4.30
N GLU A 69 12.23 13.31 4.05
CA GLU A 69 13.11 14.45 4.33
C GLU A 69 13.33 14.62 5.84
N HIS A 70 12.28 14.51 6.65
CA HIS A 70 12.38 14.61 8.11
C HIS A 70 13.03 13.37 8.75
N TYR A 71 12.88 12.20 8.13
CA TYR A 71 13.35 10.91 8.65
C TYR A 71 14.09 10.12 7.55
N PRO A 72 15.30 10.52 7.15
CA PRO A 72 16.01 9.93 5.99
C PRO A 72 16.43 8.47 6.19
N GLY A 73 16.49 7.99 7.45
CA GLY A 73 16.72 6.57 7.75
C GLY A 73 15.50 5.67 7.54
N TRP A 74 14.31 6.26 7.32
CA TRP A 74 13.11 5.49 6.98
C TRP A 74 13.05 5.19 5.48
N ASN A 75 12.79 3.94 5.13
CA ASN A 75 12.65 3.51 3.75
C ASN A 75 11.59 2.41 3.61
N PHE A 76 11.12 2.18 2.38
CA PHE A 76 10.24 1.06 2.08
C PHE A 76 10.96 -0.27 2.29
N ARG A 77 10.25 -1.24 2.87
CA ARG A 77 10.77 -2.59 3.11
C ARG A 77 10.16 -3.63 2.18
N TYR A 78 8.89 -3.47 1.83
CA TYR A 78 8.13 -4.49 1.13
C TYR A 78 7.57 -3.96 -0.19
N GLY A 79 7.68 -4.79 -1.22
CA GLY A 79 7.00 -4.58 -2.50
C GLY A 79 5.58 -5.13 -2.52
N LEU A 80 4.81 -4.78 -3.55
CA LEU A 80 3.41 -5.21 -3.72
C LEU A 80 3.26 -6.73 -3.70
N ARG A 81 4.07 -7.45 -4.50
CA ARG A 81 3.97 -8.91 -4.62
C ARG A 81 4.29 -9.62 -3.30
N GLU A 82 5.32 -9.18 -2.60
CA GLU A 82 5.71 -9.72 -1.30
C GLU A 82 4.59 -9.54 -0.27
N ILE A 83 3.98 -8.35 -0.21
CA ILE A 83 2.83 -8.08 0.69
C ILE A 83 1.68 -9.04 0.39
N LEU A 84 1.30 -9.19 -0.88
CA LEU A 84 0.20 -10.09 -1.26
C LEU A 84 0.51 -11.57 -0.95
N GLN A 85 1.77 -11.98 -1.09
CA GLN A 85 2.21 -13.33 -0.71
C GLN A 85 2.15 -13.55 0.80
N GLU A 86 2.61 -12.59 1.60
CA GLU A 86 2.53 -12.67 3.07
C GLU A 86 1.08 -12.72 3.55
N ILE A 87 0.19 -11.90 2.97
CA ILE A 87 -1.26 -11.94 3.27
C ILE A 87 -1.84 -13.31 2.91
N HIS A 88 -1.55 -13.83 1.71
CA HIS A 88 -2.04 -15.13 1.29
C HIS A 88 -1.55 -16.25 2.21
N ALA A 89 -0.28 -16.25 2.59
CA ALA A 89 0.28 -17.24 3.52
C ALA A 89 -0.35 -17.15 4.91
N ALA A 90 -0.61 -15.94 5.42
CA ALA A 90 -1.16 -15.72 6.76
C ALA A 90 -2.64 -16.13 6.89
N VAL A 91 -3.42 -16.05 5.79
CA VAL A 91 -4.85 -16.38 5.80
C VAL A 91 -5.17 -17.76 5.23
N ARG A 92 -4.15 -18.51 4.76
CA ARG A 92 -4.34 -19.88 4.28
C ARG A 92 -4.51 -20.81 5.48
N PRO A 93 -5.60 -21.59 5.55
CA PRO A 93 -5.80 -22.57 6.61
C PRO A 93 -4.82 -23.73 6.51
#